data_AF-A0A930RGX0-F1
#
_entry.id   AF-A0A930RGX0-F1
#
_cell.length_a   1.000
_cell.length_b   1.000
_cell.length_c   1.000
_cell.angle_alpha   90.00
_cell.angle_beta   90.00
_cell.angle_gamma   90.00
#
_symmetry.space_group_name_H-M   'P 1'
#
loop_
_entity.id
_entity.type
_entity.pdbx_description
1 polymer ?
#
loop_
_entity_poly.entity_id
_entity_poly.type
_entity_poly.pdbx_seq_one_letter_code
_entity_poly.pdbx_strand_id
1 'polypeptide(L)'
;EMMHDAHAAYAQMLGTLPQFSHATHHRDKLRIGYLSPNMTDHIVLNFAVQLFSAYDRARFSVHLYDVGGQHSEVTDWVAGMADGYEDLSKCRPQAAAARIHADGIDILFDLAGHSAGGKTLMIAAYKPAPVQLSGIGYFNTTGLSAMNYFLGDPFCDPPGEEANFTEQILRLPQTHLCFTPSERFRPYEHLQRTPHENVVFASFNNFAKITDGMLTAWGEILRAVPTARLLLRNVHPLKETLTRMKRRAVQAGIDPARLELRPGSKDYLADYLDADVILDTFPYQGGGTTCEALCMGLPVVVRAGARHGARFGVSLLHNAGLSELIAGSTEEYIERAVLLARDRELLGALQTAVPRMMRASPLMDAAGYVRAMETAYQMIWERYLHEKT
;
A
#
# COMPACT_ATOMS: atom_id res chain seq x y z
N GLU A 1 -5.43 18.83 7.25
CA GLU A 1 -5.79 20.01 6.45
C GLU A 1 -5.42 19.83 5.00
N MET A 2 -4.24 20.22 4.48
CA MET A 2 -4.02 20.34 3.02
C MET A 2 -4.53 19.21 2.10
N MET A 3 -4.37 17.91 2.43
CA MET A 3 -4.83 16.82 1.53
C MET A 3 -6.34 16.59 1.57
N HIS A 4 -6.96 16.69 2.74
CA HIS A 4 -8.41 16.56 2.85
C HIS A 4 -9.10 17.67 2.04
N ASP A 5 -8.60 18.90 2.17
CA ASP A 5 -9.15 20.07 1.47
C ASP A 5 -8.91 19.97 -0.04
N ALA A 6 -7.74 19.45 -0.47
CA ALA A 6 -7.46 19.21 -1.88
C ALA A 6 -8.40 18.16 -2.49
N HIS A 7 -8.74 17.09 -1.76
CA HIS A 7 -9.66 16.07 -2.26
C HIS A 7 -11.12 16.51 -2.20
N ALA A 8 -11.49 17.36 -1.24
CA ALA A 8 -12.78 18.05 -1.25
C ALA A 8 -12.90 18.97 -2.49
N ALA A 9 -11.83 19.68 -2.85
CA ALA A 9 -11.78 20.47 -4.09
C ALA A 9 -11.90 19.60 -5.35
N TYR A 10 -11.29 18.41 -5.38
CA TYR A 10 -11.48 17.46 -6.47
C TYR A 10 -12.96 17.06 -6.64
N ALA A 11 -13.66 16.76 -5.55
CA ALA A 11 -15.09 16.46 -5.60
C ALA A 11 -15.92 17.65 -6.13
N GLN A 12 -15.55 18.89 -5.79
CA GLN A 12 -16.16 20.09 -6.36
C GLN A 12 -15.91 20.22 -7.87
N MET A 13 -14.69 19.90 -8.34
CA MET A 13 -14.34 19.92 -9.77
C MET A 13 -15.13 18.90 -10.58
N LEU A 14 -15.43 17.72 -10.03
CA LEU A 14 -16.29 16.73 -10.67
C LEU A 14 -17.74 17.21 -10.79
N GLY A 15 -18.17 18.09 -9.88
CA GLY A 15 -19.53 18.60 -9.82
C GLY A 15 -20.55 17.55 -9.42
N THR A 16 -21.83 17.87 -9.60
CA THR A 16 -22.92 16.92 -9.34
C THR A 16 -23.19 16.08 -10.59
N LEU A 17 -22.94 14.79 -10.50
CA LEU A 17 -23.19 13.83 -11.57
C LEU A 17 -24.52 13.08 -11.33
N PRO A 18 -25.23 12.65 -12.39
CA PRO A 18 -26.43 11.83 -12.25
C PRO A 18 -26.05 10.46 -11.66
N GLN A 19 -26.53 10.18 -10.45
CA GLN A 19 -26.27 8.90 -9.79
C GLN A 19 -27.30 7.84 -10.18
N PHE A 20 -26.88 6.58 -10.28
CA PHE A 20 -27.79 5.46 -10.50
C PHE A 20 -28.69 5.23 -9.27
N SER A 21 -29.95 4.86 -9.52
CA SER A 21 -30.89 4.46 -8.49
C SER A 21 -30.72 2.98 -8.13
N HIS A 22 -30.84 2.66 -6.84
CA HIS A 22 -30.66 1.31 -6.33
C HIS A 22 -31.91 0.85 -5.59
N ALA A 23 -32.51 -0.24 -6.05
CA ALA A 23 -33.60 -0.91 -5.34
C ALA A 23 -33.01 -1.87 -4.29
N THR A 24 -33.58 -1.84 -3.09
CA THR A 24 -33.28 -2.84 -2.06
C THR A 24 -33.68 -4.21 -2.54
N HIS A 25 -32.82 -5.19 -2.33
CA HIS A 25 -33.08 -6.56 -2.71
C HIS A 25 -32.30 -7.51 -1.82
N HIS A 26 -32.79 -8.74 -1.71
CA HIS A 26 -32.06 -9.85 -1.12
C HIS A 26 -31.60 -10.78 -2.24
N ARG A 27 -30.39 -11.33 -2.12
CA ARG A 27 -29.84 -12.32 -3.04
C ARG A 27 -29.03 -13.35 -2.28
N ASP A 28 -28.96 -14.56 -2.83
CA ASP A 28 -28.26 -15.69 -2.21
C ASP A 28 -26.76 -15.45 -2.10
N LYS A 29 -26.16 -14.73 -3.06
CA LYS A 29 -24.74 -14.37 -3.07
C LYS A 29 -24.54 -12.88 -3.26
N LEU A 30 -23.75 -12.26 -2.40
CA LEU A 30 -23.39 -10.86 -2.51
C LEU A 30 -22.40 -10.66 -3.67
N ARG A 31 -22.68 -9.72 -4.59
CA ARG A 31 -21.80 -9.40 -5.72
C ARG A 31 -20.83 -8.29 -5.35
N ILE A 32 -19.54 -8.61 -5.39
CA ILE A 32 -18.45 -7.68 -5.11
C ILE A 32 -17.75 -7.33 -6.44
N GLY A 33 -17.66 -6.04 -6.73
CA GLY A 33 -16.89 -5.53 -7.87
C GLY A 33 -15.59 -4.92 -7.40
N TYR A 34 -14.45 -5.31 -7.96
CA TYR A 34 -13.15 -4.67 -7.72
C TYR A 34 -12.76 -3.81 -8.92
N LEU A 35 -12.57 -2.51 -8.70
CA LEU A 35 -12.28 -1.53 -9.73
C LEU A 35 -10.84 -1.03 -9.60
N SER A 36 -10.02 -1.20 -10.63
CA SER A 36 -8.60 -0.83 -10.58
C SER A 36 -8.03 -0.51 -11.97
N PRO A 37 -7.06 0.41 -12.09
CA PRO A 37 -6.26 0.56 -13.30
C PRO A 37 -5.08 -0.42 -13.36
N ASN A 38 -4.90 -1.26 -12.33
CA ASN A 38 -3.69 -2.06 -12.13
C ASN A 38 -4.00 -3.56 -11.99
N MET A 39 -4.82 -4.12 -12.89
CA MET A 39 -5.06 -5.57 -12.99
C MET A 39 -3.93 -6.27 -13.77
N THR A 40 -2.70 -6.05 -13.32
CA THR A 40 -1.45 -6.49 -13.98
C THR A 40 -0.34 -6.67 -12.93
N ASP A 41 0.90 -6.96 -13.35
CA ASP A 41 2.09 -7.00 -12.49
C ASP A 41 2.34 -5.63 -11.82
N HIS A 42 1.69 -5.43 -10.67
CA HIS A 42 1.67 -4.19 -9.92
C HIS A 42 1.51 -4.48 -8.42
N ILE A 43 2.09 -3.64 -7.56
CA ILE A 43 2.09 -3.87 -6.12
C ILE A 43 0.68 -3.95 -5.49
N VAL A 44 -0.29 -3.20 -6.03
CA VAL A 44 -1.70 -3.28 -5.58
C VAL A 44 -2.26 -4.69 -5.77
N LEU A 45 -1.88 -5.38 -6.84
CA LEU A 45 -2.30 -6.75 -7.07
C LEU A 45 -1.75 -7.67 -5.97
N ASN A 46 -0.49 -7.49 -5.56
CA ASN A 46 0.09 -8.26 -4.47
C ASN A 46 -0.67 -8.09 -3.14
N PHE A 47 -1.36 -6.96 -2.93
CA PHE A 47 -2.20 -6.72 -1.74
C PHE A 47 -3.66 -7.19 -1.89
N ALA A 48 -4.16 -7.24 -3.12
CA ALA A 48 -5.58 -7.48 -3.39
C ALA A 48 -5.87 -8.90 -3.90
N VAL A 49 -4.87 -9.64 -4.41
CA VAL A 49 -5.09 -10.91 -5.13
C VAL A 49 -5.92 -11.92 -4.34
N GLN A 50 -5.73 -11.98 -3.02
CA GLN A 50 -6.47 -12.93 -2.16
C GLN A 50 -7.98 -12.64 -2.12
N LEU A 51 -8.38 -11.38 -2.29
CA LEU A 51 -9.78 -10.96 -2.26
C LEU A 51 -10.62 -11.54 -3.40
N PHE A 52 -9.98 -11.94 -4.49
CA PHE A 52 -10.63 -12.54 -5.65
C PHE A 52 -10.09 -13.91 -6.01
N SER A 53 -9.17 -14.49 -5.22
CA SER A 53 -8.69 -15.87 -5.39
C SER A 53 -9.22 -16.84 -4.32
N ALA A 54 -9.47 -16.35 -3.09
CA ALA A 54 -9.77 -17.19 -1.93
C ALA A 54 -11.16 -16.92 -1.30
N TYR A 55 -12.01 -16.15 -1.98
CA TYR A 55 -13.36 -15.84 -1.51
C TYR A 55 -14.27 -17.06 -1.47
N ASP A 56 -15.23 -17.04 -0.54
CA ASP A 56 -16.27 -18.04 -0.41
C ASP A 56 -17.29 -17.92 -1.54
N ARG A 57 -17.07 -18.70 -2.60
CA ARG A 57 -17.95 -18.80 -3.77
C ARG A 57 -19.37 -19.24 -3.44
N ALA A 58 -19.66 -19.78 -2.25
CA ALA A 58 -21.04 -20.10 -1.85
C ALA A 58 -21.80 -18.85 -1.39
N ARG A 59 -21.11 -17.82 -0.89
CA ARG A 59 -21.70 -16.60 -0.31
C ARG A 59 -21.46 -15.34 -1.15
N PHE A 60 -20.42 -15.34 -1.97
CA PHE A 60 -20.02 -14.18 -2.76
C PHE A 60 -19.87 -14.54 -4.24
N SER A 61 -20.07 -13.54 -5.09
CA SER A 61 -19.67 -13.58 -6.49
C SER A 61 -18.83 -12.36 -6.82
N VAL A 62 -17.69 -12.58 -7.49
CA VAL A 62 -16.64 -11.56 -7.63
C VAL A 62 -16.45 -11.17 -9.09
N HIS A 63 -16.47 -9.87 -9.34
CA HIS A 63 -16.26 -9.27 -10.66
C HIS A 63 -15.06 -8.31 -10.63
N LEU A 64 -14.22 -8.36 -11.65
CA LEU A 64 -13.07 -7.48 -11.82
C LEU A 64 -13.32 -6.49 -12.95
N TYR A 65 -13.05 -5.21 -12.68
CA TYR A 65 -13.19 -4.12 -13.62
C TYR A 65 -11.84 -3.44 -13.81
N ASP A 66 -11.20 -3.69 -14.95
CA ASP A 66 -9.94 -3.05 -15.30
C ASP A 66 -10.18 -1.74 -16.05
N VAL A 67 -9.53 -0.66 -15.61
CA VAL A 67 -9.56 0.65 -16.30
C VAL A 67 -8.18 1.11 -16.80
N GLY A 68 -7.15 0.27 -16.66
CA GLY A 68 -5.76 0.59 -16.98
C GLY A 68 -5.40 0.36 -18.45
N GLY A 69 -5.98 -0.67 -19.07
CA GLY A 69 -5.76 -1.01 -20.48
C GLY A 69 -4.42 -1.70 -20.75
N GLN A 70 -3.68 -2.06 -19.69
CA GLN A 70 -2.54 -2.96 -19.81
C GLN A 70 -3.04 -4.39 -19.73
N HIS A 71 -2.58 -5.23 -20.65
CA HIS A 71 -2.92 -6.64 -20.70
C HIS A 71 -1.65 -7.48 -20.66
N SER A 72 -1.63 -8.48 -19.80
CA SER A 72 -0.49 -9.37 -19.57
C SER A 72 -0.95 -10.76 -19.15
N GLU A 73 -0.05 -11.74 -19.10
CA GLU A 73 -0.33 -13.08 -18.55
C GLU A 73 -0.87 -13.01 -17.10
N VAL A 74 -0.43 -12.01 -16.32
CA VAL A 74 -0.93 -11.78 -14.96
C VAL A 74 -2.40 -11.33 -14.99
N THR A 75 -2.79 -10.53 -15.99
CA THR A 75 -4.18 -10.10 -16.19
C THR A 75 -5.06 -11.31 -16.48
N ASP A 76 -4.65 -12.19 -17.40
CA ASP A 76 -5.38 -13.42 -17.73
C ASP A 76 -5.50 -14.35 -16.52
N TRP A 77 -4.41 -14.53 -15.78
CA TRP A 77 -4.37 -15.36 -14.58
C TRP A 77 -5.36 -14.87 -13.51
N VAL A 78 -5.37 -13.56 -13.26
CA VAL A 78 -6.27 -12.91 -12.29
C VAL A 78 -7.72 -12.95 -12.76
N ALA A 79 -7.98 -12.70 -14.03
CA ALA A 79 -9.32 -12.79 -14.61
C ALA A 79 -9.93 -14.18 -14.44
N GLY A 80 -9.11 -15.24 -14.56
CA GLY A 80 -9.53 -16.63 -14.34
C GLY A 80 -9.89 -17.00 -12.90
N MET A 81 -9.58 -16.16 -11.90
CA MET A 81 -9.91 -16.41 -10.50
C MET A 81 -11.31 -15.91 -10.11
N ALA A 82 -11.80 -14.89 -10.81
CA ALA A 82 -13.07 -14.24 -10.55
C ALA A 82 -14.23 -14.91 -11.31
N ASP A 83 -15.47 -14.52 -11.01
CA ASP A 83 -16.66 -14.95 -11.76
C ASP A 83 -16.89 -14.10 -13.01
N GLY A 84 -16.31 -12.90 -13.06
CA GLY A 84 -16.36 -12.01 -14.22
C GLY A 84 -15.16 -11.08 -14.29
N TYR A 85 -14.77 -10.75 -15.52
CA TYR A 85 -13.76 -9.75 -15.83
C TYR A 85 -14.26 -8.86 -16.97
N GLU A 86 -14.09 -7.55 -16.83
CA GLU A 86 -14.46 -6.58 -17.86
C GLU A 86 -13.34 -5.53 -18.02
N ASP A 87 -12.89 -5.34 -19.26
CA ASP A 87 -11.98 -4.24 -19.63
C ASP A 87 -12.78 -2.98 -19.97
N LEU A 88 -12.74 -2.02 -19.06
CA LEU A 88 -13.38 -0.71 -19.16
C LEU A 88 -12.37 0.40 -19.53
N SER A 89 -11.13 0.05 -19.92
CA SER A 89 -10.06 1.01 -20.20
C SER A 89 -10.41 2.00 -21.31
N LYS A 90 -11.20 1.58 -22.29
CA LYS A 90 -11.67 2.39 -23.44
C LYS A 90 -13.02 3.06 -23.20
N CYS A 91 -13.69 2.79 -22.09
CA CYS A 91 -14.98 3.36 -21.76
C CYS A 91 -14.84 4.78 -21.19
N ARG A 92 -15.79 5.66 -21.54
CA ARG A 92 -15.99 6.91 -20.81
C ARG A 92 -16.51 6.58 -19.40
N PRO A 93 -16.22 7.39 -18.36
CA PRO A 93 -16.62 7.08 -16.98
C PRO A 93 -18.10 6.74 -16.80
N GLN A 94 -19.00 7.49 -17.45
CA GLN A 94 -20.45 7.22 -17.41
C GLN A 94 -20.82 5.85 -18.01
N ALA A 95 -20.22 5.46 -19.13
CA ALA A 95 -20.49 4.19 -19.79
C ALA A 95 -19.92 3.01 -18.97
N ALA A 96 -18.75 3.18 -18.38
CA ALA A 96 -18.17 2.23 -17.44
C ALA A 96 -19.07 2.04 -16.21
N ALA A 97 -19.58 3.13 -15.63
CA ALA A 97 -20.52 3.07 -14.51
C ALA A 97 -21.84 2.37 -14.91
N ALA A 98 -22.38 2.64 -16.09
CA ALA A 98 -23.57 1.96 -16.59
C ALA A 98 -23.38 0.44 -16.75
N ARG A 99 -22.19 0.00 -17.19
CA ARG A 99 -21.85 -1.42 -17.26
C ARG A 99 -21.81 -2.07 -15.88
N ILE A 100 -21.09 -1.48 -14.93
CA ILE A 100 -21.01 -1.96 -13.54
C ILE A 100 -22.41 -2.03 -12.90
N HIS A 101 -23.25 -1.01 -13.14
CA HIS A 101 -24.63 -0.99 -12.65
C HIS A 101 -25.48 -2.11 -13.26
N ALA A 102 -25.36 -2.36 -14.57
CA ALA A 102 -26.07 -3.44 -15.26
C ALA A 102 -25.69 -4.83 -14.76
N ASP A 103 -24.44 -5.01 -14.32
CA ASP A 103 -23.97 -6.25 -13.70
C ASP A 103 -24.55 -6.46 -12.29
N GLY A 104 -25.21 -5.45 -11.73
CA GLY A 104 -25.91 -5.52 -10.45
C GLY A 104 -24.96 -5.72 -9.27
N ILE A 105 -23.80 -5.08 -9.28
CA ILE A 105 -22.82 -5.11 -8.19
C ILE A 105 -23.41 -4.47 -6.93
N ASP A 106 -23.27 -5.15 -5.79
CA ASP A 106 -23.79 -4.68 -4.50
C ASP A 106 -22.78 -3.80 -3.77
N ILE A 107 -21.52 -4.24 -3.77
CA ILE A 107 -20.40 -3.52 -3.19
C ILE A 107 -19.34 -3.31 -4.26
N LEU A 108 -19.09 -2.05 -4.62
CA LEU A 108 -17.98 -1.68 -5.48
C LEU A 108 -16.79 -1.24 -4.63
N PHE A 109 -15.66 -1.94 -4.76
CA PHE A 109 -14.41 -1.62 -4.11
C PHE A 109 -13.43 -0.98 -5.10
N ASP A 110 -13.22 0.33 -4.95
CA ASP A 110 -12.16 1.09 -5.62
C ASP A 110 -10.79 0.79 -4.99
N LEU A 111 -9.88 0.23 -5.78
CA LEU A 111 -8.53 -0.12 -5.35
C LEU A 111 -7.48 0.93 -5.75
N ALA A 112 -7.89 2.13 -6.17
CA ALA A 112 -6.97 3.07 -6.81
C ALA A 112 -7.07 4.52 -6.30
N GLY A 113 -8.23 4.97 -5.82
CA GLY A 113 -8.43 6.35 -5.37
C GLY A 113 -7.93 7.38 -6.40
N HIS A 114 -7.19 8.39 -5.95
CA HIS A 114 -6.63 9.43 -6.82
C HIS A 114 -5.45 8.99 -7.70
N SER A 115 -4.99 7.74 -7.59
CA SER A 115 -3.93 7.25 -8.47
C SER A 115 -4.41 7.18 -9.93
N ALA A 116 -3.46 7.14 -10.88
CA ALA A 116 -3.74 7.12 -12.32
C ALA A 116 -4.72 8.21 -12.80
N GLY A 117 -4.68 9.40 -12.15
CA GLY A 117 -5.53 10.53 -12.49
C GLY A 117 -6.98 10.43 -11.98
N GLY A 118 -7.26 9.55 -11.01
CA GLY A 118 -8.60 9.41 -10.42
C GLY A 118 -9.62 8.77 -11.35
N LYS A 119 -9.20 7.90 -12.27
CA LYS A 119 -10.11 7.28 -13.26
C LYS A 119 -11.20 6.44 -12.61
N THR A 120 -10.87 5.70 -11.56
CA THR A 120 -11.84 4.91 -10.80
C THR A 120 -12.82 5.79 -10.04
N LEU A 121 -12.33 6.90 -9.47
CA LEU A 121 -13.14 7.91 -8.79
C LEU A 121 -14.17 8.58 -9.72
N MET A 122 -13.77 8.92 -10.95
CA MET A 122 -14.70 9.44 -11.96
C MET A 122 -15.84 8.47 -12.29
N ILE A 123 -15.62 7.16 -12.17
CA ILE A 123 -16.63 6.12 -12.39
C ILE A 123 -17.51 5.99 -11.12
N ALA A 124 -16.88 5.85 -9.95
CA ALA A 124 -17.56 5.73 -8.67
C ALA A 124 -18.45 6.94 -8.34
N ALA A 125 -18.15 8.14 -8.86
CA ALA A 125 -18.96 9.33 -8.67
C ALA A 125 -20.39 9.22 -9.27
N TYR A 126 -20.60 8.35 -10.27
CA TYR A 126 -21.94 8.01 -10.79
C TYR A 126 -22.71 7.04 -9.88
N LYS A 127 -22.09 6.56 -8.79
CA LYS A 127 -22.66 5.59 -7.84
C LYS A 127 -23.24 4.34 -8.52
N PRO A 128 -22.46 3.61 -9.35
CA PRO A 128 -22.94 2.40 -10.05
C PRO A 128 -23.27 1.22 -9.13
N ALA A 129 -22.80 1.22 -7.87
CA ALA A 129 -23.21 0.27 -6.84
C ALA A 129 -23.82 1.00 -5.64
N PRO A 130 -24.75 0.38 -4.90
CA PRO A 130 -25.40 1.01 -3.75
C PRO A 130 -24.41 1.33 -2.62
N VAL A 131 -23.48 0.41 -2.36
CA VAL A 131 -22.41 0.56 -1.38
C VAL A 131 -21.07 0.64 -2.12
N GLN A 132 -20.27 1.65 -1.79
CA GLN A 132 -18.94 1.83 -2.38
C GLN A 132 -17.86 1.98 -1.30
N LEU A 133 -16.74 1.29 -1.49
CA LEU A 133 -15.59 1.25 -0.59
C LEU A 133 -14.34 1.66 -1.38
N SER A 134 -13.41 2.41 -0.78
CA SER A 134 -12.08 2.68 -1.33
C SER A 134 -10.98 2.23 -0.37
N GLY A 135 -9.78 1.93 -0.86
CA GLY A 135 -8.65 1.51 -0.02
C GLY A 135 -7.58 0.73 -0.77
N ILE A 136 -6.57 0.27 -0.03
CA ILE A 136 -5.39 -0.50 -0.51
C ILE A 136 -4.45 0.29 -1.42
N GLY A 137 -4.91 0.75 -2.60
CA GLY A 137 -4.03 1.39 -3.59
C GLY A 137 -3.90 2.91 -3.46
N TYR A 138 -4.68 3.54 -2.58
CA TYR A 138 -4.55 4.95 -2.26
C TYR A 138 -4.55 5.18 -0.75
N PHE A 139 -3.74 6.11 -0.28
CA PHE A 139 -3.39 6.23 1.15
C PHE A 139 -4.03 7.44 1.85
N ASN A 140 -5.17 7.93 1.34
CA ASN A 140 -5.87 9.06 1.92
C ASN A 140 -7.35 9.05 1.53
N THR A 141 -8.16 9.91 2.15
CA THR A 141 -9.56 10.16 1.77
C THR A 141 -9.75 10.35 0.26
N THR A 142 -10.84 9.86 -0.32
CA THR A 142 -11.19 10.17 -1.72
C THR A 142 -11.80 11.56 -1.87
N GLY A 143 -12.41 12.10 -0.81
CA GLY A 143 -13.15 13.36 -0.83
C GLY A 143 -14.54 13.26 -1.45
N LEU A 144 -14.96 12.08 -1.92
CA LEU A 144 -16.21 11.89 -2.67
C LEU A 144 -17.37 11.50 -1.77
N SER A 145 -18.46 12.25 -1.84
CA SER A 145 -19.72 11.88 -1.17
C SER A 145 -20.35 10.59 -1.71
N ALA A 146 -19.97 10.16 -2.92
CA ALA A 146 -20.42 8.89 -3.49
C ALA A 146 -19.72 7.68 -2.85
N MET A 147 -18.58 7.87 -2.19
CA MET A 147 -17.82 6.81 -1.53
C MET A 147 -18.33 6.65 -0.09
N ASN A 148 -18.84 5.46 0.25
CA ASN A 148 -19.44 5.24 1.57
C ASN A 148 -18.38 4.94 2.63
N TYR A 149 -17.41 4.12 2.27
CA TYR A 149 -16.42 3.59 3.20
C TYR A 149 -15.00 3.75 2.69
N PHE A 150 -14.05 3.83 3.63
CA PHE A 150 -12.62 3.69 3.37
C PHE A 150 -12.07 2.52 4.20
N LEU A 151 -11.33 1.59 3.56
CA LEU A 151 -10.77 0.43 4.25
C LEU A 151 -9.55 0.83 5.08
N GLY A 152 -9.62 0.59 6.38
CA GLY A 152 -8.54 0.92 7.33
C GLY A 152 -8.29 -0.19 8.35
N ASP A 153 -7.37 0.07 9.28
CA ASP A 153 -7.05 -0.82 10.39
C ASP A 153 -6.69 -0.02 11.66
N PRO A 154 -6.56 -0.67 12.84
CA PRO A 154 -6.37 0.04 14.11
C PRO A 154 -5.03 0.77 14.22
N PHE A 155 -4.06 0.50 13.35
CA PHE A 155 -2.70 1.01 13.43
C PHE A 155 -2.45 2.14 12.43
N CYS A 156 -2.92 1.97 11.19
CA CYS A 156 -2.97 3.00 10.16
C CYS A 156 -3.93 4.12 10.56
N ASP A 157 -5.11 3.76 11.05
CA ASP A 157 -6.21 4.67 11.35
C ASP A 157 -6.73 4.42 12.77
N PRO A 158 -5.95 4.75 13.81
CA PRO A 158 -6.42 4.58 15.19
C PRO A 158 -7.75 5.33 15.44
N PRO A 159 -8.55 4.90 16.44
CA PRO A 159 -9.75 5.63 16.82
C PRO A 159 -9.45 7.11 17.10
N GLY A 160 -10.26 8.02 16.54
CA GLY A 160 -10.06 9.47 16.62
C GLY A 160 -9.58 10.11 15.31
N GLU A 161 -9.12 9.33 14.34
CA GLU A 161 -8.64 9.84 13.03
C GLU A 161 -9.74 10.00 11.97
N GLU A 162 -11.01 9.74 12.32
CA GLU A 162 -12.16 9.81 11.42
C GLU A 162 -12.31 11.17 10.73
N ALA A 163 -11.92 12.25 11.41
CA ALA A 163 -12.00 13.62 10.87
C ALA A 163 -11.13 13.85 9.63
N ASN A 164 -10.19 12.94 9.32
CA ASN A 164 -9.36 13.02 8.11
C ASN A 164 -10.05 12.42 6.87
N PHE A 165 -11.20 11.77 7.04
CA PHE A 165 -11.90 11.05 5.98
C PHE A 165 -13.29 11.62 5.73
N THR A 166 -13.68 11.64 4.45
CA THR A 166 -15.07 11.95 4.07
C THR A 166 -15.95 10.71 4.19
N GLU A 167 -15.35 9.54 4.03
CA GLU A 167 -15.92 8.22 4.13
C GLU A 167 -15.94 7.74 5.59
N GLN A 168 -16.80 6.78 5.89
CA GLN A 168 -16.71 6.06 7.15
C GLN A 168 -15.57 5.05 7.08
N ILE A 169 -14.68 5.05 8.08
CA ILE A 169 -13.57 4.09 8.11
C ILE A 169 -14.11 2.70 8.45
N LEU A 170 -14.03 1.78 7.50
CA LEU A 170 -14.28 0.36 7.67
C LEU A 170 -13.00 -0.30 8.21
N ARG A 171 -12.89 -0.41 9.53
CA ARG A 171 -11.70 -0.95 10.20
C ARG A 171 -11.74 -2.46 10.30
N LEU A 172 -10.77 -3.13 9.68
CA LEU A 172 -10.52 -4.54 9.92
C LEU A 172 -9.85 -4.76 11.29
N PRO A 173 -9.94 -5.96 11.89
CA PRO A 173 -9.44 -6.18 13.25
C PRO A 173 -7.91 -6.13 13.40
N GLN A 174 -7.14 -6.38 12.32
CA GLN A 174 -5.67 -6.47 12.39
C GLN A 174 -4.97 -5.61 11.34
N THR A 175 -5.19 -5.89 10.06
CA THR A 175 -4.55 -5.18 8.95
C THR A 175 -5.54 -4.99 7.81
N HIS A 176 -5.44 -3.85 7.12
CA HIS A 176 -6.29 -3.51 5.99
C HIS A 176 -5.80 -4.10 4.65
N LEU A 177 -4.74 -4.92 4.67
CA LEU A 177 -4.17 -5.55 3.48
C LEU A 177 -3.61 -6.95 3.77
N CYS A 178 -3.41 -7.74 2.72
CA CYS A 178 -2.68 -9.00 2.78
C CYS A 178 -1.66 -9.05 1.64
N PHE A 179 -0.38 -9.10 1.99
CA PHE A 179 0.71 -9.19 1.03
C PHE A 179 0.93 -10.62 0.53
N THR A 180 0.84 -10.79 -0.78
CA THR A 180 1.24 -11.99 -1.51
C THR A 180 2.53 -11.68 -2.27
N PRO A 181 3.69 -12.20 -1.85
CA PRO A 181 4.95 -12.02 -2.59
C PRO A 181 4.81 -12.55 -4.01
N SER A 182 5.38 -11.83 -4.98
CA SER A 182 5.44 -12.33 -6.36
C SER A 182 6.37 -13.54 -6.46
N GLU A 183 6.24 -14.33 -7.52
CA GLU A 183 7.12 -15.48 -7.76
C GLU A 183 8.60 -15.09 -7.91
N ARG A 184 8.90 -13.80 -8.16
CA ARG A 184 10.26 -13.26 -8.17
C ARG A 184 10.99 -13.41 -6.82
N PHE A 185 10.24 -13.65 -5.74
CA PHE A 185 10.81 -13.92 -4.41
C PHE A 185 11.28 -15.37 -4.22
N ARG A 186 10.88 -16.32 -5.07
CA ARG A 186 11.23 -17.74 -4.92
C ARG A 186 12.73 -17.99 -4.74
N PRO A 187 13.64 -17.35 -5.50
CA PRO A 187 15.09 -17.54 -5.32
C PRO A 187 15.61 -17.13 -3.93
N TYR A 188 14.84 -16.36 -3.16
CA TYR A 188 15.24 -15.80 -1.87
C TYR A 188 14.50 -16.42 -0.67
N GLU A 189 13.60 -17.40 -0.88
CA GLU A 189 12.79 -18.00 0.21
C GLU A 189 13.62 -18.59 1.35
N HIS A 190 14.83 -19.08 1.02
CA HIS A 190 15.78 -19.69 1.95
C HIS A 190 17.05 -18.84 2.15
N LEU A 191 17.00 -17.55 1.81
CA LEU A 191 18.12 -16.64 1.95
C LEU A 191 18.64 -16.64 3.40
N GLN A 192 19.94 -16.91 3.55
CA GLN A 192 20.65 -16.76 4.81
C GLN A 192 21.43 -15.44 4.75
N ARG A 193 21.16 -14.55 5.69
CA ARG A 193 21.82 -13.24 5.76
C ARG A 193 22.85 -13.22 6.88
N THR A 194 23.88 -12.45 6.66
CA THR A 194 24.81 -12.04 7.70
C THR A 194 25.04 -10.55 7.53
N PRO A 195 25.00 -9.76 8.61
CA PRO A 195 25.25 -8.33 8.50
C PRO A 195 26.62 -8.07 7.89
N HIS A 196 26.69 -7.10 6.98
CA HIS A 196 27.94 -6.65 6.41
C HIS A 196 28.91 -6.20 7.51
N GLU A 197 30.22 -6.24 7.24
CA GLU A 197 31.23 -5.72 8.17
C GLU A 197 30.98 -4.23 8.48
N ASN A 198 30.69 -3.47 7.43
CA ASN A 198 30.24 -2.10 7.51
C ASN A 198 28.77 -2.04 7.15
N VAL A 199 27.93 -1.62 8.11
CA VAL A 199 26.47 -1.59 7.94
C VAL A 199 26.07 -0.71 6.76
N VAL A 200 25.21 -1.24 5.89
CA VAL A 200 24.62 -0.50 4.78
C VAL A 200 23.16 -0.18 5.09
N PHE A 201 22.89 1.08 5.37
CA PHE A 201 21.53 1.60 5.39
C PHE A 201 21.03 1.78 3.96
N ALA A 202 19.76 1.50 3.71
CA ALA A 202 19.20 1.69 2.37
C ALA A 202 17.77 2.24 2.37
N SER A 203 17.38 2.88 1.26
CA SER A 203 15.98 3.22 0.99
C SER A 203 15.69 3.02 -0.50
N PHE A 204 14.73 2.14 -0.81
CA PHE A 204 14.33 1.80 -2.18
C PHE A 204 13.03 2.48 -2.61
N ASN A 205 12.62 3.48 -1.82
CA ASN A 205 11.47 4.32 -2.11
C ASN A 205 11.74 5.24 -3.31
N ASN A 206 10.66 5.64 -4.00
CA ASN A 206 10.75 6.70 -5.02
C ASN A 206 11.40 7.95 -4.42
N PHE A 207 12.36 8.55 -5.12
CA PHE A 207 13.07 9.74 -4.67
C PHE A 207 12.16 10.94 -4.39
N ALA A 208 10.95 10.97 -4.96
CA ALA A 208 9.93 11.96 -4.64
C ALA A 208 9.45 11.90 -3.18
N LYS A 209 9.61 10.75 -2.50
CA LYS A 209 9.26 10.56 -1.08
C LYS A 209 10.36 11.01 -0.11
N ILE A 210 11.58 11.25 -0.61
CA ILE A 210 12.73 11.60 0.21
C ILE A 210 12.82 13.12 0.27
N THR A 211 12.56 13.70 1.43
CA THR A 211 12.66 15.14 1.70
C THR A 211 14.08 15.53 2.13
N ASP A 212 14.40 16.82 2.09
CA ASP A 212 15.73 17.31 2.50
C ASP A 212 15.97 17.10 4.00
N GLY A 213 14.94 17.27 4.84
CA GLY A 213 15.04 16.98 6.28
C GLY A 213 15.38 15.52 6.59
N MET A 214 14.95 14.59 5.74
CA MET A 214 15.29 13.16 5.90
C MET A 214 16.73 12.88 5.49
N LEU A 215 17.23 13.55 4.45
CA LEU A 215 18.65 13.49 4.10
C LEU A 215 19.52 14.04 5.24
N THR A 216 19.07 15.09 5.93
CA THR A 216 19.74 15.58 7.14
C THR A 216 19.75 14.52 8.25
N ALA A 217 18.60 13.91 8.55
CA ALA A 217 18.51 12.83 9.54
C ALA A 217 19.39 11.62 9.18
N TRP A 218 19.43 11.23 7.91
CA TRP A 218 20.31 10.16 7.43
C TRP A 218 21.79 10.55 7.51
N GLY A 219 22.13 11.81 7.28
CA GLY A 219 23.46 12.35 7.55
C GLY A 219 23.85 12.26 9.03
N GLU A 220 22.92 12.47 9.95
CA GLU A 220 23.13 12.29 11.40
C GLU A 220 23.35 10.82 11.77
N ILE A 221 22.58 9.89 11.21
CA ILE A 221 22.81 8.43 11.36
C ILE A 221 24.24 8.08 10.90
N LEU A 222 24.62 8.54 9.71
CA LEU A 222 25.96 8.30 9.15
C LEU A 222 27.07 8.92 10.01
N ARG A 223 26.83 10.08 10.65
CA ARG A 223 27.80 10.68 11.58
C ARG A 223 27.95 9.87 12.86
N ALA A 224 26.86 9.32 13.38
CA ALA A 224 26.84 8.49 14.58
C ALA A 224 27.44 7.08 14.35
N VAL A 225 27.47 6.62 13.10
CA VAL A 225 28.07 5.34 12.68
C VAL A 225 29.06 5.61 11.53
N PRO A 226 30.32 6.02 11.82
CA PRO A 226 31.24 6.54 10.82
C PRO A 226 31.59 5.58 9.68
N THR A 227 31.54 4.27 9.93
CA THR A 227 31.84 3.22 8.93
C THR A 227 30.66 2.87 8.04
N ALA A 228 29.44 3.26 8.40
CA ALA A 228 28.24 2.88 7.66
C ALA A 228 28.16 3.55 6.28
N ARG A 229 27.45 2.92 5.35
CA ARG A 229 27.16 3.46 4.01
C ARG A 229 25.65 3.66 3.85
N LEU A 230 25.27 4.51 2.89
CA LEU A 230 23.88 4.75 2.50
C LEU A 230 23.67 4.39 1.04
N LEU A 231 22.74 3.49 0.77
CA LEU A 231 22.31 3.08 -0.56
C LEU A 231 20.90 3.62 -0.86
N LEU A 232 20.78 4.56 -1.79
CA LEU A 232 19.47 5.06 -2.24
C LEU A 232 19.17 4.57 -3.65
N ARG A 233 18.06 3.86 -3.79
CA ARG A 233 17.60 3.34 -5.07
C ARG A 233 16.30 4.00 -5.47
N ASN A 234 16.25 4.51 -6.70
CA ASN A 234 15.01 5.06 -7.25
C ASN A 234 14.20 3.99 -7.99
N VAL A 235 12.90 4.22 -8.15
CA VAL A 235 12.02 3.33 -8.94
C VAL A 235 12.08 3.64 -10.44
N HIS A 236 12.61 4.81 -10.84
CA HIS A 236 12.74 5.21 -12.24
C HIS A 236 14.20 5.15 -12.72
N PRO A 237 14.45 4.79 -13.99
CA PRO A 237 15.81 4.59 -14.52
C PRO A 237 16.55 5.90 -14.89
N LEU A 238 15.90 7.06 -14.75
CA LEU A 238 16.39 8.34 -15.27
C LEU A 238 17.64 8.84 -14.52
N LYS A 239 18.76 8.97 -15.24
CA LYS A 239 20.04 9.46 -14.70
C LYS A 239 19.95 10.86 -14.07
N GLU A 240 19.14 11.74 -14.64
CA GLU A 240 18.95 13.10 -14.10
C GLU A 240 18.41 13.08 -12.66
N THR A 241 17.53 12.12 -12.35
CA THR A 241 16.98 11.97 -11.00
C THR A 241 18.06 11.56 -10.00
N LEU A 242 19.04 10.74 -10.42
CA LEU A 242 20.21 10.40 -9.61
C LEU A 242 21.10 11.63 -9.37
N THR A 243 21.38 12.42 -10.41
CA THR A 243 22.19 13.65 -10.28
C THR A 243 21.55 14.65 -9.33
N ARG A 244 20.22 14.85 -9.43
CA ARG A 244 19.47 15.72 -8.51
C ARG A 244 19.54 15.21 -7.08
N MET A 245 19.34 13.91 -6.86
CA MET A 245 19.45 13.32 -5.51
C MET A 245 20.85 13.44 -4.92
N LYS A 246 21.91 13.18 -5.71
CA LYS A 246 23.29 13.34 -5.25
C LYS A 246 23.56 14.76 -4.73
N ARG A 247 23.13 15.78 -5.47
CA ARG A 247 23.27 17.18 -5.07
C ARG A 247 22.53 17.48 -3.76
N ARG A 248 21.30 17.01 -3.61
CA ARG A 248 20.51 17.17 -2.37
C ARG A 248 21.18 16.50 -1.17
N ALA A 249 21.67 15.27 -1.35
CA ALA A 249 22.35 14.52 -0.29
C ALA A 249 23.65 15.22 0.17
N VAL A 250 24.45 15.72 -0.77
CA VAL A 250 25.66 16.50 -0.45
C VAL A 250 25.33 17.80 0.28
N GLN A 251 24.28 18.51 -0.16
CA GLN A 251 23.81 19.72 0.52
C GLN A 251 23.33 19.44 1.95
N ALA A 252 22.78 18.25 2.20
CA ALA A 252 22.41 17.78 3.54
C ALA A 252 23.61 17.28 4.38
N GLY A 253 24.83 17.33 3.84
CA GLY A 253 26.05 16.95 4.55
C GLY A 253 26.41 15.47 4.49
N ILE A 254 25.81 14.70 3.57
CA ILE A 254 26.18 13.30 3.32
C ILE A 254 27.44 13.26 2.46
N ASP A 255 28.48 12.58 2.94
CA ASP A 255 29.72 12.35 2.20
C ASP A 255 29.46 11.51 0.93
N PRO A 256 29.79 12.02 -0.28
CA PRO A 256 29.69 11.26 -1.52
C PRO A 256 30.38 9.89 -1.51
N ALA A 257 31.46 9.72 -0.76
CA ALA A 257 32.19 8.45 -0.67
C ALA A 257 31.37 7.36 0.06
N ARG A 258 30.40 7.78 0.88
CA ARG A 258 29.53 6.90 1.66
C ARG A 258 28.13 6.74 1.06
N LEU A 259 27.85 7.43 -0.04
CA LEU A 259 26.56 7.42 -0.73
C LEU A 259 26.64 6.64 -2.04
N GLU A 260 25.79 5.63 -2.17
CA GLU A 260 25.55 4.92 -3.41
C GLU A 260 24.15 5.22 -3.94
N LEU A 261 24.05 5.55 -5.23
CA LEU A 261 22.78 5.84 -5.89
C LEU A 261 22.54 4.87 -7.03
N ARG A 262 21.40 4.19 -7.03
CA ARG A 262 21.03 3.22 -8.08
C ARG A 262 19.77 3.65 -8.83
N PRO A 263 19.74 3.51 -10.17
CA PRO A 263 18.54 3.73 -10.97
C PRO A 263 17.52 2.62 -10.74
N GLY A 264 16.27 2.87 -11.15
CA GLY A 264 15.28 1.81 -11.28
C GLY A 264 15.67 0.80 -12.36
N SER A 265 15.46 -0.48 -12.07
CA SER A 265 15.65 -1.62 -12.97
C SER A 265 14.66 -2.73 -12.62
N LYS A 266 14.47 -3.70 -13.51
CA LYS A 266 13.55 -4.84 -13.30
C LYS A 266 14.09 -5.86 -12.28
N ASP A 267 15.40 -6.06 -12.24
CA ASP A 267 16.07 -7.03 -11.35
C ASP A 267 16.42 -6.45 -9.98
N TYR A 268 15.58 -5.53 -9.49
CA TYR A 268 15.86 -4.75 -8.28
C TYR A 268 15.89 -5.56 -6.99
N LEU A 269 15.33 -6.77 -6.98
CA LEU A 269 15.27 -7.59 -5.76
C LEU A 269 16.67 -8.00 -5.29
N ALA A 270 17.62 -8.19 -6.22
CA ALA A 270 19.00 -8.51 -5.89
C ALA A 270 19.68 -7.40 -5.09
N ASP A 271 19.27 -6.14 -5.27
CA ASP A 271 19.83 -5.02 -4.53
C ASP A 271 19.56 -5.08 -3.02
N TYR A 272 18.47 -5.76 -2.59
CA TYR A 272 18.22 -5.96 -1.16
C TYR A 272 19.31 -6.83 -0.51
N LEU A 273 20.11 -7.57 -1.28
CA LEU A 273 21.27 -8.32 -0.75
C LEU A 273 22.39 -7.39 -0.30
N ASP A 274 22.49 -6.18 -0.88
CA ASP A 274 23.55 -5.21 -0.61
C ASP A 274 23.20 -4.23 0.53
N ALA A 275 22.15 -4.51 1.28
CA ALA A 275 21.66 -3.69 2.38
C ALA A 275 21.62 -4.48 3.70
N ASP A 276 21.56 -3.77 4.83
CA ASP A 276 21.40 -4.37 6.15
C ASP A 276 20.15 -3.89 6.88
N VAL A 277 19.81 -2.61 6.74
CA VAL A 277 18.68 -1.95 7.40
C VAL A 277 18.00 -1.02 6.40
N ILE A 278 16.68 -1.10 6.29
CA ILE A 278 15.91 -0.16 5.49
C ILE A 278 15.47 1.04 6.32
N LEU A 279 15.73 2.22 5.79
CA LEU A 279 15.26 3.51 6.29
C LEU A 279 14.01 3.90 5.48
N ASP A 280 12.84 3.75 6.10
CA ASP A 280 11.59 4.12 5.44
C ASP A 280 11.41 5.64 5.34
N THR A 281 10.58 6.07 4.39
CA THR A 281 10.30 7.48 4.15
C THR A 281 9.11 8.00 4.98
N PHE A 282 9.05 9.31 5.23
CA PHE A 282 7.96 10.00 5.91
C PHE A 282 7.88 11.44 5.38
N PRO A 283 6.69 12.06 5.26
CA PRO A 283 5.39 11.58 5.72
C PRO A 283 4.69 10.59 4.78
N TYR A 284 5.33 10.19 3.67
CA TYR A 284 4.79 9.18 2.76
C TYR A 284 5.65 7.92 2.80
N GLN A 285 5.13 6.87 3.40
CA GLN A 285 5.87 5.65 3.72
C GLN A 285 5.96 4.67 2.54
N GLY A 286 6.83 3.69 2.70
CA GLY A 286 6.85 2.47 1.90
C GLY A 286 5.64 1.60 2.23
N GLY A 287 5.12 0.93 1.20
CA GLY A 287 4.13 -0.14 1.36
C GLY A 287 4.70 -1.43 0.84
N GLY A 288 4.72 -1.57 -0.49
CA GLY A 288 5.37 -2.70 -1.16
C GLY A 288 6.84 -2.82 -0.80
N THR A 289 7.62 -1.74 -0.93
CA THR A 289 9.05 -1.73 -0.60
C THR A 289 9.34 -2.19 0.84
N THR A 290 8.45 -1.86 1.78
CA THR A 290 8.54 -2.33 3.17
C THR A 290 8.27 -3.84 3.27
N CYS A 291 7.20 -4.33 2.64
CA CYS A 291 6.89 -5.76 2.61
C CYS A 291 8.02 -6.58 1.94
N GLU A 292 8.55 -6.08 0.82
CA GLU A 292 9.67 -6.69 0.11
C GLU A 292 10.93 -6.74 0.99
N ALA A 293 11.27 -5.64 1.67
CA ALA A 293 12.40 -5.61 2.61
C ALA A 293 12.25 -6.65 3.72
N LEU A 294 11.07 -6.75 4.34
CA LEU A 294 10.79 -7.76 5.37
C LEU A 294 10.88 -9.19 4.81
N CYS A 295 10.35 -9.44 3.61
CA CYS A 295 10.51 -10.75 2.96
C CYS A 295 11.98 -11.08 2.65
N MET A 296 12.78 -10.06 2.30
CA MET A 296 14.22 -10.18 2.07
C MET A 296 15.05 -10.20 3.36
N GLY A 297 14.41 -10.21 4.53
CA GLY A 297 15.09 -10.31 5.84
C GLY A 297 15.80 -9.05 6.29
N LEU A 298 15.31 -7.88 5.89
CA LEU A 298 15.85 -6.60 6.34
C LEU A 298 14.91 -5.96 7.36
N PRO A 299 15.38 -5.62 8.57
CA PRO A 299 14.61 -4.76 9.46
C PRO A 299 14.40 -3.38 8.82
N VAL A 300 13.22 -2.81 9.06
CA VAL A 300 12.83 -1.50 8.52
C VAL A 300 12.58 -0.56 9.69
N VAL A 301 13.24 0.60 9.71
CA VAL A 301 12.96 1.66 10.68
C VAL A 301 11.93 2.60 10.08
N VAL A 302 10.84 2.82 10.81
CA VAL A 302 9.69 3.65 10.39
C VAL A 302 9.49 4.77 11.39
N ARG A 303 9.07 5.95 10.92
CA ARG A 303 8.61 7.04 11.78
C ARG A 303 7.11 7.22 11.64
N ALA A 304 6.36 7.07 12.73
CA ALA A 304 4.92 7.24 12.75
C ALA A 304 4.52 8.70 12.47
N GLY A 305 3.56 8.89 11.56
CA GLY A 305 2.87 10.16 11.36
C GLY A 305 1.47 10.18 11.96
N ALA A 306 0.72 11.22 11.61
CA ALA A 306 -0.64 11.49 12.11
C ALA A 306 -1.72 11.34 11.03
N ARG A 307 -1.43 10.66 9.91
CA ARG A 307 -2.39 10.42 8.82
C ARG A 307 -2.19 9.02 8.28
N HIS A 308 -3.23 8.44 7.68
CA HIS A 308 -3.21 7.11 7.09
C HIS A 308 -1.93 6.78 6.32
N GLY A 309 -1.61 7.52 5.25
CA GLY A 309 -0.41 7.27 4.43
C GLY A 309 0.94 7.52 5.12
N ALA A 310 0.93 8.13 6.30
CA ALA A 310 2.11 8.30 7.16
C ALA A 310 2.17 7.24 8.28
N ARG A 311 1.28 6.25 8.26
CA ARG A 311 1.18 5.17 9.24
C ARG A 311 1.10 3.78 8.59
N PHE A 312 1.25 3.70 7.28
CA PHE A 312 1.29 2.43 6.55
C PHE A 312 2.38 1.49 7.08
N GLY A 313 3.61 1.98 7.21
CA GLY A 313 4.73 1.23 7.81
C GLY A 313 4.54 0.90 9.29
N VAL A 314 3.74 1.69 10.02
CA VAL A 314 3.37 1.42 11.42
C VAL A 314 2.51 0.16 11.49
N SER A 315 1.46 0.07 10.66
CA SER A 315 0.61 -1.12 10.60
C SER A 315 1.39 -2.36 10.17
N LEU A 316 2.27 -2.22 9.17
CA LEU A 316 3.13 -3.33 8.72
C LEU A 316 4.04 -3.84 9.84
N LEU A 317 4.81 -2.97 10.49
CA LEU A 317 5.73 -3.40 11.55
C LEU A 317 4.99 -3.93 12.77
N HIS A 318 3.85 -3.35 13.15
CA HIS A 318 3.07 -3.84 14.28
C HIS A 318 2.58 -5.28 14.02
N ASN A 319 1.96 -5.52 12.86
CA ASN A 319 1.47 -6.86 12.50
C ASN A 319 2.61 -7.87 12.33
N ALA A 320 3.78 -7.44 11.84
CA ALA A 320 4.97 -8.28 11.73
C ALA A 320 5.66 -8.56 13.08
N GLY A 321 5.22 -7.96 14.20
CA GLY A 321 5.84 -8.12 15.51
C GLY A 321 7.16 -7.37 15.69
N LEU A 322 7.31 -6.23 15.02
CA LEU A 322 8.53 -5.38 14.98
C LEU A 322 8.22 -3.95 15.46
N SER A 323 7.34 -3.81 16.46
CA SER A 323 6.87 -2.50 16.93
C SER A 323 8.00 -1.62 17.50
N GLU A 324 9.07 -2.23 17.99
CA GLU A 324 10.27 -1.58 18.51
C GLU A 324 10.98 -0.75 17.44
N LEU A 325 10.77 -1.04 16.14
CA LEU A 325 11.35 -0.30 15.02
C LEU A 325 10.50 0.91 14.58
N ILE A 326 9.38 1.17 15.27
CA ILE A 326 8.50 2.30 15.02
C ILE A 326 8.90 3.46 15.94
N ALA A 327 9.38 4.55 15.35
CA ALA A 327 9.74 5.80 16.02
C ALA A 327 8.58 6.79 16.11
N GLY A 328 8.44 7.46 17.26
CA GLY A 328 7.50 8.56 17.45
C GLY A 328 8.00 9.92 16.96
N SER A 329 9.32 10.09 16.83
CA SER A 329 9.97 11.34 16.42
C SER A 329 11.12 11.10 15.44
N THR A 330 11.73 12.18 14.93
CA THR A 330 12.90 12.06 14.03
C THR A 330 14.13 11.61 14.81
N GLU A 331 14.29 12.08 16.03
CA GLU A 331 15.37 11.73 16.95
C GLU A 331 15.30 10.24 17.28
N GLU A 332 14.11 9.77 17.66
CA GLU A 332 13.81 8.36 17.91
C GLU A 332 14.05 7.45 16.68
N TYR A 333 13.84 7.97 15.47
CA TYR A 333 14.10 7.26 14.22
C TYR A 333 15.60 7.09 13.98
N ILE A 334 16.38 8.14 14.24
CA ILE A 334 17.84 8.12 14.16
C ILE A 334 18.41 7.15 15.22
N GLU A 335 17.93 7.23 16.46
CA GLU A 335 18.36 6.36 17.55
C GLU A 335 18.16 4.87 17.23
N ARG A 336 17.00 4.49 16.72
CA ARG A 336 16.71 3.10 16.33
C ARG A 336 17.62 2.62 15.20
N ALA A 337 17.85 3.45 14.19
CA ALA A 337 18.77 3.11 13.11
C ALA A 337 20.21 2.92 13.61
N VAL A 338 20.67 3.81 14.48
CA VAL A 338 22.01 3.74 15.09
C VAL A 338 22.15 2.52 16.01
N LEU A 339 21.12 2.18 16.78
CA LEU A 339 21.09 0.98 17.63
C LEU A 339 21.32 -0.28 16.79
N LEU A 340 20.53 -0.46 15.72
CA LEU A 340 20.66 -1.61 14.83
C LEU A 340 22.07 -1.72 14.21
N ALA A 341 22.68 -0.59 13.87
CA ALA A 341 24.00 -0.61 13.26
C ALA A 341 25.15 -0.84 14.23
N ARG A 342 24.95 -0.59 15.53
CA ARG A 342 25.97 -0.81 16.58
C ARG A 342 25.91 -2.21 17.18
N ASP A 343 24.74 -2.84 17.14
CA ASP A 343 24.53 -4.18 17.67
C ASP A 343 24.42 -5.21 16.54
N ARG A 344 25.58 -5.76 16.17
CA ARG A 344 25.69 -6.74 15.09
C ARG A 344 24.98 -8.07 15.41
N GLU A 345 24.91 -8.44 16.69
CA GLU A 345 24.23 -9.66 17.12
C GLU A 345 22.72 -9.48 16.99
N LEU A 346 22.17 -8.38 17.49
CA LEU A 346 20.77 -8.02 17.31
C LEU A 346 20.40 -7.93 15.82
N LEU A 347 21.22 -7.25 15.01
CA LEU A 347 20.96 -7.11 13.58
C LEU A 347 20.96 -8.47 12.87
N GLY A 348 21.92 -9.34 13.16
CA GLY A 348 21.96 -10.70 12.59
C GLY A 348 20.78 -11.56 13.03
N ALA A 349 20.38 -11.47 14.30
CA ALA A 349 19.21 -12.15 14.83
C ALA A 349 17.92 -11.67 14.14
N LEU A 350 17.75 -10.35 13.97
CA LEU A 350 16.62 -9.77 13.23
C LEU A 350 16.62 -10.20 11.77
N GLN A 351 17.75 -10.11 11.06
CA GLN A 351 17.82 -10.51 9.65
C GLN A 351 17.44 -11.98 9.44
N THR A 352 17.72 -12.83 10.43
CA THR A 352 17.31 -14.24 10.43
C THR A 352 15.82 -14.41 10.76
N ALA A 353 15.30 -13.66 11.73
CA ALA A 353 13.95 -13.84 12.25
C ALA A 353 12.86 -13.18 11.38
N VAL A 354 13.14 -12.02 10.79
CA VAL A 354 12.17 -11.16 10.10
C VAL A 354 11.41 -11.89 8.98
N PRO A 355 12.01 -12.68 8.07
CA PRO A 355 11.26 -13.40 7.04
C PRO A 355 10.27 -14.41 7.63
N ARG A 356 10.63 -15.08 8.73
CA ARG A 356 9.74 -16.01 9.43
C ARG A 356 8.60 -15.26 10.11
N MET A 357 8.90 -14.14 10.77
CA MET A 357 7.89 -13.29 11.41
C MET A 357 6.90 -12.75 10.38
N MET A 358 7.38 -12.24 9.25
CA MET A 358 6.54 -11.76 8.14
C MET A 358 5.60 -12.86 7.63
N ARG A 359 6.12 -14.07 7.36
CA ARG A 359 5.30 -15.22 6.90
C ARG A 359 4.26 -15.69 7.91
N ALA A 360 4.55 -15.59 9.21
CA ALA A 360 3.64 -15.99 10.27
C ALA A 360 2.65 -14.87 10.69
N SER A 361 2.80 -13.67 10.13
CA SER A 361 2.03 -12.49 10.51
C SER A 361 0.66 -12.42 9.81
N PRO A 362 -0.29 -11.62 10.35
CA PRO A 362 -1.54 -11.31 9.66
C PRO A 362 -1.36 -10.73 8.25
N LEU A 363 -0.20 -10.13 7.96
CA LEU A 363 0.10 -9.56 6.64
C LEU A 363 0.20 -10.63 5.54
N MET A 364 0.40 -11.90 5.90
CA MET A 364 0.45 -13.02 4.95
C MET A 364 -0.59 -14.11 5.24
N ASP A 365 -1.53 -13.86 6.17
CA ASP A 365 -2.66 -14.75 6.45
C ASP A 365 -3.83 -14.47 5.49
N ALA A 366 -3.72 -15.01 4.27
CA ALA A 366 -4.75 -14.86 3.24
C ALA A 366 -6.14 -15.30 3.72
N ALA A 367 -6.21 -16.43 4.43
CA ALA A 367 -7.49 -17.00 4.86
C ALA A 367 -8.13 -16.16 5.96
N GLY A 368 -7.34 -15.67 6.93
CA GLY A 368 -7.81 -14.74 7.97
C GLY A 368 -8.28 -13.41 7.38
N TYR A 369 -7.48 -12.83 6.48
CA TYR A 369 -7.80 -11.55 5.83
C TYR A 369 -9.09 -11.62 5.02
N VAL A 370 -9.25 -12.64 4.17
CA VAL A 370 -10.47 -12.79 3.35
C VAL A 370 -11.71 -12.99 4.22
N ARG A 371 -11.65 -13.83 5.27
CA ARG A 371 -12.78 -13.97 6.20
C ARG A 371 -13.14 -12.66 6.89
N ALA A 372 -12.15 -11.86 7.29
CA ALA A 372 -12.38 -10.56 7.91
C ALA A 372 -13.07 -9.59 6.93
N MET A 373 -12.62 -9.56 5.67
CA MET A 373 -13.24 -8.75 4.61
C MET A 373 -14.66 -9.20 4.28
N GLU A 374 -14.91 -10.49 4.18
CA GLU A 374 -16.25 -11.04 3.94
C GLU A 374 -17.23 -10.70 5.07
N THR A 375 -16.75 -10.77 6.32
CA THR A 375 -17.52 -10.33 7.49
C THR A 375 -17.84 -8.84 7.40
N ALA A 376 -16.85 -8.03 7.01
CA ALA A 376 -17.02 -6.59 6.83
C ALA A 376 -18.02 -6.27 5.70
N TYR A 377 -17.98 -7.00 4.58
CA TYR A 377 -18.94 -6.87 3.47
C TYR A 377 -20.36 -7.18 3.91
N GLN A 378 -20.57 -8.27 4.65
CA GLN A 378 -21.88 -8.61 5.20
C GLN A 378 -22.41 -7.51 6.13
N MET A 379 -21.56 -7.04 7.05
CA MET A 379 -21.93 -5.97 7.98
C MET A 379 -22.37 -4.68 7.27
N ILE A 380 -21.60 -4.20 6.29
CA ILE A 380 -21.95 -2.95 5.59
C ILE A 380 -23.16 -3.14 4.66
N TRP A 381 -23.36 -4.34 4.13
CA TRP A 381 -24.53 -4.67 3.32
C TRP A 381 -25.82 -4.71 4.17
N GLU A 382 -25.78 -5.41 5.31
CA GLU A 382 -26.89 -5.45 6.26
C GLU A 382 -27.26 -4.04 6.72
N ARG A 383 -26.26 -3.21 7.03
CA ARG A 383 -26.50 -1.81 7.39
C ARG A 383 -27.21 -1.03 6.27
N TYR A 384 -26.78 -1.19 5.02
CA TYR A 384 -27.45 -0.56 3.87
C TYR A 384 -28.91 -0.98 3.74
N LEU A 385 -29.22 -2.27 3.94
CA LEU A 385 -30.60 -2.76 3.89
C LEU A 385 -31.47 -2.15 5.01
N HIS A 386 -30.93 -2.03 6.22
CA HIS A 386 -31.64 -1.42 7.35
C HIS A 386 -31.88 0.09 7.16
N GLU A 387 -30.93 0.83 6.60
CA GLU A 387 -31.07 2.28 6.35
C GLU A 387 -32.07 2.62 5.22
N LYS A 388 -32.45 1.62 4.41
CA LYS A 388 -33.40 1.76 3.29
C LYS A 388 -34.78 1.18 3.55
N THR A 389 -34.94 0.44 4.64
CA THR A 389 -36.25 -0.04 5.15
C THR A 389 -36.84 1.05 6.03
#